data_AF-A0AB73GV04-F1
#
_entry.id   AF-A0AB73GV04-F1
#
_cell.length_a   1.000
_cell.length_b   1.000
_cell.length_c   1.000
_cell.angle_alpha   90.00
_cell.angle_beta   90.00
_cell.angle_gamma   90.00
#
_symmetry.space_group_name_H-M   'P 1'
#
loop_
_entity.id
_entity.type
_entity.pdbx_description
1 polymer ?
#
loop_
_entity_poly.entity_id
_entity_poly.type
_entity_poly.pdbx_seq_one_letter_code
_entity_poly.pdbx_strand_id
1 'polypeptide(L)'
;MAQSNHALADRLSQWIDWTRAVAVSKALDGKLPEIDALPDTRRLDTEACARVRTGLATSSVVELDAVLARARRDARSAAADIDAAAAPPALDYAPFRQHYLAMQRAMRTATGDLRGRLRDMLALESAPMARLAEVDAVMELTLSPREQTLLNHVPNLLGAHFERLRDAAQAQNPAPDGEAAPRALSDGWLDVFRKDMQSVLLAELDVRFHPIEGLLAALRTR
;
A
#
# COMPACT_ATOMS: atom_id res chain seq x y z
N MET A 1 -0.68 3.63 32.23
CA MET A 1 -0.27 2.39 31.52
C MET A 1 -1.32 1.28 31.58
N ALA A 2 -1.91 0.96 32.75
CA ALA A 2 -2.93 -0.11 32.83
C ALA A 2 -4.22 0.17 32.03
N GLN A 3 -4.77 1.38 32.09
CA GLN A 3 -5.98 1.76 31.34
C GLN A 3 -5.75 1.77 29.81
N SER A 4 -4.58 2.24 29.36
CA SER A 4 -4.19 2.22 27.94
C SER A 4 -4.01 0.80 27.40
N ASN A 5 -3.51 -0.13 28.22
CA ASN A 5 -3.41 -1.55 27.86
C ASN A 5 -4.78 -2.22 27.74
N HIS A 6 -5.74 -1.84 28.59
CA HIS A 6 -7.12 -2.34 28.50
C HIS A 6 -7.81 -1.89 27.22
N ALA A 7 -7.71 -0.60 26.88
CA ALA A 7 -8.27 -0.07 25.64
C ALA A 7 -7.66 -0.69 24.37
N LEU A 8 -6.37 -1.04 24.40
CA LEU A 8 -5.71 -1.78 23.32
C LEU A 8 -6.25 -3.22 23.23
N ALA A 9 -6.33 -3.92 24.36
CA ALA A 9 -6.86 -5.28 24.42
C ALA A 9 -8.31 -5.36 23.92
N ASP A 10 -9.15 -4.39 24.29
CA ASP A 10 -10.54 -4.30 23.83
C ASP A 10 -10.67 -4.04 22.33
N ARG A 11 -9.73 -3.31 21.72
CA ARG A 11 -9.72 -3.14 20.25
C ARG A 11 -9.20 -4.38 19.55
N LEU A 12 -8.16 -5.02 20.08
CA LEU A 12 -7.62 -6.25 19.52
C LEU A 12 -8.61 -7.41 19.62
N SER A 13 -9.42 -7.48 20.68
CA SER A 13 -10.46 -8.52 20.82
C SER A 13 -11.57 -8.39 19.76
N GLN A 14 -11.82 -7.19 19.23
CA GLN A 14 -12.71 -7.00 18.09
C GLN A 14 -12.10 -7.46 16.76
N TRP A 15 -10.77 -7.64 16.70
CA TRP A 15 -10.03 -7.89 15.46
C TRP A 15 -9.49 -9.32 15.39
N ILE A 16 -9.33 -9.97 16.53
CA ILE A 16 -8.72 -11.29 16.66
C ILE A 16 -9.80 -12.25 17.17
N ASP A 17 -10.20 -13.21 16.33
CA ASP A 17 -11.09 -14.28 16.76
C ASP A 17 -10.43 -15.16 17.84
N TRP A 18 -11.24 -15.91 18.58
CA TRP A 18 -10.75 -16.74 19.69
C TRP A 18 -9.65 -17.72 19.26
N THR A 19 -9.75 -18.32 18.07
CA THR A 19 -8.75 -19.25 17.54
C THR A 19 -7.40 -18.56 17.35
N ARG A 20 -7.40 -17.35 16.81
CA ARG A 20 -6.19 -16.53 16.64
C ARG A 20 -5.64 -16.00 17.97
N ALA A 21 -6.51 -15.68 18.93
CA ALA A 21 -6.08 -15.27 20.27
C ALA A 21 -5.31 -16.39 20.98
N VAL A 22 -5.77 -17.65 20.84
CA VAL A 22 -5.03 -18.82 21.33
C VAL A 22 -3.69 -18.98 20.63
N ALA A 23 -3.61 -18.74 19.32
CA ALA A 23 -2.34 -18.77 18.60
C ALA A 23 -1.35 -17.72 19.13
N VAL A 24 -1.79 -16.49 19.39
CA VAL A 24 -0.95 -15.42 19.97
C VAL A 24 -0.47 -15.79 21.38
N SER A 25 -1.35 -16.34 22.24
CA SER A 25 -0.94 -16.82 23.57
C SER A 25 0.10 -17.95 23.49
N LYS A 26 -0.06 -18.90 22.55
CA LYS A 26 0.93 -19.94 22.30
C LYS A 26 2.27 -19.38 21.79
N ALA A 27 2.25 -18.34 20.97
CA ALA A 27 3.47 -17.68 20.52
C ALA A 27 4.25 -17.08 21.70
N LEU A 28 3.54 -16.49 22.67
CA LEU A 28 4.11 -15.88 23.87
C LEU A 28 4.67 -16.91 24.87
N ASP A 29 3.90 -17.94 25.22
CA ASP A 29 4.23 -18.84 26.34
C ASP A 29 4.66 -20.25 25.91
N GLY A 30 4.46 -20.61 24.64
CA GLY A 30 4.66 -21.96 24.12
C GLY A 30 6.11 -22.34 23.83
N LYS A 31 6.36 -23.61 23.48
CA LYS A 31 7.68 -24.06 23.01
C LYS A 31 8.03 -23.35 21.70
N LEU A 32 9.25 -22.81 21.60
CA LEU A 32 9.75 -22.24 20.34
C LEU A 32 9.97 -23.34 19.30
N PRO A 33 9.67 -23.07 18.01
CA PRO A 33 10.04 -23.98 16.93
C PRO A 33 11.58 -24.15 16.90
N GLU A 34 12.02 -25.36 16.56
CA GLU A 34 13.44 -25.64 16.34
C GLU A 34 13.88 -24.97 15.03
N ILE A 35 14.98 -24.24 15.08
CA ILE A 35 15.51 -23.49 13.94
C ILE A 35 16.53 -24.38 13.24
N ASP A 36 16.21 -24.82 12.02
CA ASP A 36 17.20 -25.46 11.15
C ASP A 36 18.17 -24.40 10.61
N ALA A 37 19.45 -24.75 10.50
CA ALA A 37 20.48 -23.86 9.99
C ALA A 37 20.14 -23.40 8.56
N LEU A 38 19.89 -22.10 8.39
CA LEU A 38 19.50 -21.51 7.12
C LEU A 38 20.69 -21.40 6.15
N PRO A 39 20.47 -21.60 4.83
CA PRO A 39 21.49 -21.29 3.83
C PRO A 39 21.76 -19.77 3.83
N ASP A 40 23.04 -19.41 3.77
CA ASP A 40 23.64 -18.07 3.73
C ASP A 40 22.64 -16.91 3.54
N THR A 41 22.03 -16.48 4.65
CA THR A 41 21.21 -15.29 4.66
C THR A 41 22.15 -14.10 4.56
N ARG A 42 22.30 -13.50 3.36
CA ARG A 42 22.89 -12.17 3.26
C ARG A 42 22.23 -11.29 4.30
N ARG A 43 23.02 -10.85 5.30
CA ARG A 43 22.53 -10.15 6.49
C ARG A 43 21.71 -8.95 6.02
N LEU A 44 20.43 -8.98 6.31
CA LEU A 44 19.53 -7.88 5.99
C LEU A 44 19.82 -6.77 6.99
N ASP A 45 20.30 -5.64 6.49
CA ASP A 45 20.57 -4.47 7.30
C ASP A 45 19.55 -3.36 7.02
N THR A 46 19.70 -2.27 7.77
CA THR A 46 18.82 -1.11 7.65
C THR A 46 18.85 -0.50 6.26
N GLU A 47 20.03 -0.46 5.64
CA GLU A 47 20.19 0.12 4.31
C GLU A 47 19.53 -0.74 3.24
N ALA A 48 19.60 -2.06 3.35
CA ALA A 48 18.92 -2.98 2.45
C ALA A 48 17.40 -2.80 2.51
N CYS A 49 16.82 -2.72 3.71
CA CYS A 49 15.40 -2.41 3.86
C CYS A 49 15.04 -1.02 3.29
N ALA A 50 15.88 -0.01 3.54
CA ALA A 50 15.68 1.34 3.02
C ALA A 50 15.75 1.40 1.49
N ARG A 51 16.65 0.62 0.87
CA ARG A 51 16.73 0.47 -0.60
C ARG A 51 15.46 -0.13 -1.18
N VAL A 52 14.91 -1.18 -0.55
CA VAL A 52 13.64 -1.77 -1.00
C VAL A 52 12.48 -0.77 -0.88
N ARG A 53 12.38 -0.04 0.25
CA ARG A 53 11.38 1.01 0.43
C ARG A 53 11.48 2.09 -0.65
N THR A 54 12.70 2.58 -0.89
CA THR A 54 12.97 3.61 -1.90
C THR A 54 12.64 3.11 -3.31
N GLY A 55 12.96 1.84 -3.62
CA GLY A 55 12.62 1.21 -4.87
C GLY A 55 11.11 1.17 -5.12
N LEU A 56 10.33 0.72 -4.13
CA LEU A 56 8.86 0.69 -4.21
C LEU A 56 8.25 2.08 -4.34
N ALA A 57 8.75 3.05 -3.56
CA ALA A 57 8.29 4.44 -3.65
C ALA A 57 8.57 5.01 -5.05
N THR A 58 9.77 4.79 -5.58
CA THR A 58 10.17 5.27 -6.91
C THR A 58 9.36 4.60 -8.01
N SER A 59 9.18 3.27 -7.98
CA SER A 59 8.39 2.56 -8.98
C SER A 59 6.93 3.01 -8.96
N SER A 60 6.36 3.25 -7.78
CA SER A 60 4.98 3.74 -7.65
C SER A 60 4.74 5.08 -8.34
N VAL A 61 5.72 5.99 -8.28
CA VAL A 61 5.69 7.30 -8.93
C VAL A 61 5.88 7.15 -10.44
N VAL A 62 6.94 6.45 -10.87
CA VAL A 62 7.31 6.31 -12.28
C VAL A 62 6.21 5.59 -13.07
N GLU A 63 5.67 4.49 -12.54
CA GLU A 63 4.62 3.73 -13.19
C GLU A 63 3.31 4.53 -13.26
N LEU A 64 2.95 5.28 -12.22
CA LEU A 64 1.76 6.13 -12.25
C LEU A 64 1.89 7.27 -13.26
N ASP A 65 3.07 7.89 -13.35
CA ASP A 65 3.35 8.91 -14.37
C ASP A 65 3.21 8.32 -15.78
N ALA A 66 3.67 7.08 -15.99
CA ALA A 66 3.51 6.36 -17.24
C ALA A 66 2.03 6.05 -17.57
N VAL A 67 1.25 5.61 -16.57
CA VAL A 67 -0.20 5.39 -16.70
C VAL A 67 -0.91 6.69 -17.07
N LEU A 68 -0.59 7.80 -16.41
CA LEU A 68 -1.18 9.10 -16.74
C LEU A 68 -0.78 9.57 -18.15
N ALA A 69 0.49 9.43 -18.52
CA ALA A 69 0.96 9.79 -19.85
C ALA A 69 0.25 8.96 -20.94
N ARG A 70 -0.03 7.68 -20.67
CA ARG A 70 -0.82 6.82 -21.55
C ARG A 70 -2.27 7.28 -21.65
N ALA A 71 -2.94 7.50 -20.52
CA ALA A 71 -4.32 7.98 -20.49
C ALA A 71 -4.50 9.30 -21.25
N ARG A 72 -3.55 10.24 -21.10
CA ARG A 72 -3.52 11.50 -21.86
C ARG A 72 -3.33 11.30 -23.36
N ARG A 73 -2.54 10.31 -23.78
CA ARG A 73 -2.36 10.00 -25.21
C ARG A 73 -3.63 9.40 -25.79
N ASP A 74 -4.22 8.44 -25.09
CA ASP A 74 -5.45 7.76 -25.53
C ASP A 74 -6.62 8.74 -25.63
N ALA A 75 -6.77 9.66 -24.68
CA ALA A 75 -7.77 10.72 -24.75
C ALA A 75 -7.56 11.68 -25.94
N ARG A 76 -6.30 12.02 -26.25
CA ARG A 76 -5.97 12.86 -27.42
C ARG A 76 -6.24 12.16 -28.75
N SER A 77 -5.90 10.88 -28.86
CA SER A 77 -6.21 10.07 -30.04
C SER A 77 -7.73 9.97 -30.25
N ALA A 78 -8.48 9.67 -29.19
CA ALA A 78 -9.92 9.58 -29.28
C ALA A 78 -10.58 10.92 -29.66
N ALA A 79 -10.05 12.05 -29.18
CA ALA A 79 -10.53 13.38 -29.60
C ALA A 79 -10.24 13.70 -31.08
N ALA A 80 -9.19 13.13 -31.67
CA ALA A 80 -8.86 13.31 -33.09
C ALA A 80 -9.72 12.46 -34.04
N ASP A 81 -10.21 11.31 -33.55
CA ASP A 81 -11.05 10.38 -34.31
C ASP A 81 -12.55 10.74 -34.27
N ILE A 82 -12.94 11.73 -33.45
CA ILE A 82 -14.33 12.15 -33.28
C ILE A 82 -14.67 13.25 -34.29
N ASP A 83 -15.66 12.95 -35.13
CA ASP A 83 -16.36 13.95 -35.95
C ASP A 83 -16.91 15.06 -35.04
N ALA A 84 -16.79 16.33 -35.43
CA ALA A 84 -16.93 17.52 -34.56
C ALA A 84 -18.25 17.65 -33.75
N ALA A 85 -19.21 16.73 -33.95
CA ALA A 85 -20.49 16.65 -33.28
C ALA A 85 -20.57 15.68 -32.08
N ALA A 86 -19.59 14.78 -31.86
CA ALA A 86 -19.62 13.85 -30.73
C ALA A 86 -18.83 14.36 -29.52
N ALA A 87 -19.35 14.13 -28.30
CA ALA A 87 -18.63 14.46 -27.08
C ALA A 87 -17.38 13.57 -26.93
N PRO A 88 -16.20 14.12 -26.56
CA PRO A 88 -15.00 13.32 -26.35
C PRO A 88 -15.21 12.30 -25.22
N PRO A 89 -14.69 11.06 -25.35
CA PRO A 89 -14.83 10.04 -24.32
C PRO A 89 -14.14 10.51 -23.05
N ALA A 90 -14.87 10.36 -21.94
CA ALA A 90 -14.34 10.67 -20.63
C ALA A 90 -13.15 9.75 -20.29
N LEU A 91 -12.13 10.31 -19.65
CA LEU A 91 -11.02 9.54 -19.10
C LEU A 91 -11.54 8.51 -18.08
N ASP A 92 -11.13 7.25 -18.26
CA ASP A 92 -11.51 6.13 -17.39
C ASP A 92 -10.58 6.02 -16.17
N TYR A 93 -11.17 5.70 -15.01
CA TYR A 93 -10.45 5.41 -13.77
C TYR A 93 -9.79 4.02 -13.76
N ALA A 94 -10.25 3.07 -14.60
CA ALA A 94 -9.81 1.67 -14.54
C ALA A 94 -8.27 1.46 -14.61
N PRO A 95 -7.48 2.17 -15.44
CA PRO A 95 -6.03 2.02 -15.47
C PRO A 95 -5.36 2.42 -14.14
N PHE A 96 -5.83 3.47 -13.49
CA PHE A 96 -5.33 3.91 -12.19
C PHE A 96 -5.67 2.91 -11.09
N ARG A 97 -6.89 2.34 -11.13
CA ARG A 97 -7.30 1.27 -10.21
C ARG A 97 -6.41 0.04 -10.35
N GLN A 98 -6.13 -0.38 -11.58
CA GLN A 98 -5.25 -1.53 -11.86
C GLN A 98 -3.83 -1.29 -11.36
N HIS A 99 -3.28 -0.09 -11.60
CA HIS A 99 -1.98 0.34 -11.07
C HIS A 99 -1.93 0.24 -9.54
N TYR A 100 -2.94 0.80 -8.85
CA TYR A 100 -2.99 0.75 -7.39
C TYR A 100 -2.97 -0.69 -6.87
N LEU A 101 -3.81 -1.57 -7.42
CA LEU A 101 -3.88 -2.97 -7.02
C LEU A 101 -2.58 -3.74 -7.33
N ALA A 102 -1.88 -3.41 -8.42
CA ALA A 102 -0.56 -3.97 -8.69
C ALA A 102 0.44 -3.54 -7.61
N MET A 103 0.44 -2.25 -7.26
CA MET A 103 1.32 -1.71 -6.23
C MET A 103 1.06 -2.30 -4.84
N GLN A 104 -0.21 -2.44 -4.42
CA GLN A 104 -0.55 -3.10 -3.14
C GLN A 104 -0.02 -4.54 -3.06
N ARG A 105 -0.09 -5.29 -4.17
CA ARG A 105 0.46 -6.65 -4.25
C ARG A 105 1.98 -6.64 -4.14
N ALA A 106 2.65 -5.76 -4.89
CA ALA A 106 4.10 -5.62 -4.86
C ALA A 106 4.61 -5.24 -3.47
N MET A 107 3.99 -4.25 -2.83
CA MET A 107 4.31 -3.83 -1.46
C MET A 107 4.13 -4.99 -0.49
N ARG A 108 2.98 -5.68 -0.51
CA ARG A 108 2.70 -6.80 0.40
C ARG A 108 3.72 -7.93 0.27
N THR A 109 4.07 -8.32 -0.96
CA THR A 109 5.08 -9.36 -1.20
C THR A 109 6.44 -8.92 -0.66
N ALA A 110 6.91 -7.74 -1.05
CA ALA A 110 8.21 -7.25 -0.63
C ALA A 110 8.31 -7.09 0.90
N THR A 111 7.27 -6.58 1.55
CA THR A 111 7.27 -6.42 3.02
C THR A 111 7.19 -7.75 3.75
N GLY A 112 6.42 -8.71 3.24
CA GLY A 112 6.37 -10.07 3.80
C GLY A 112 7.73 -10.77 3.72
N ASP A 113 8.41 -10.66 2.57
CA ASP A 113 9.75 -11.25 2.37
C ASP A 113 10.79 -10.63 3.31
N LEU A 114 10.77 -9.30 3.46
CA LEU A 114 11.65 -8.59 4.40
C LEU A 114 11.40 -9.02 5.85
N ARG A 115 10.14 -9.08 6.27
CA ARG A 115 9.78 -9.49 7.64
C ARG A 115 10.18 -10.93 7.93
N GLY A 116 9.91 -11.85 7.00
CA GLY A 116 10.33 -13.26 7.13
C GLY A 116 11.84 -13.39 7.38
N ARG A 117 12.65 -12.74 6.54
CA ARG A 117 14.11 -12.78 6.69
C ARG A 117 14.61 -12.10 7.97
N LEU A 118 13.96 -11.02 8.42
CA LEU A 118 14.30 -10.38 9.70
C LEU A 118 13.92 -11.26 10.90
N ARG A 119 12.80 -11.98 10.83
CA ARG A 119 12.40 -12.98 11.82
C ARG A 119 13.40 -14.13 11.89
N ASP A 120 13.86 -14.62 10.75
CA ASP A 120 14.90 -15.64 10.68
C ASP A 120 16.20 -15.18 11.36
N MET A 121 16.61 -13.93 11.10
CA MET A 121 17.78 -13.35 11.76
C MET A 121 17.58 -13.26 13.28
N LEU A 122 16.46 -12.70 13.74
CA LEU A 122 16.13 -12.58 15.17
C LEU A 122 16.15 -13.94 15.87
N ALA A 123 15.61 -14.97 15.23
CA ALA A 123 15.55 -16.32 15.78
C ALA A 123 16.94 -16.90 16.09
N LEU A 124 17.94 -16.56 15.27
CA LEU A 124 19.32 -16.99 15.47
C LEU A 124 20.08 -16.20 16.55
N GLU A 125 19.58 -15.04 17.01
CA GLU A 125 20.34 -14.19 17.93
C GLU A 125 20.25 -14.62 19.40
N SER A 126 19.07 -15.00 19.89
CA SER A 126 18.85 -15.45 21.27
C SER A 126 17.43 -15.99 21.48
N ALA A 127 17.18 -16.72 22.58
CA ALA A 127 15.83 -17.21 22.90
C ALA A 127 14.76 -16.10 23.04
N PRO A 128 15.02 -14.94 23.68
CA PRO A 128 14.08 -13.82 23.67
C PRO A 128 13.81 -13.23 22.28
N MET A 129 14.81 -13.19 21.40
CA MET A 129 14.64 -12.69 20.02
C MET A 129 13.89 -13.69 19.13
N ALA A 130 14.12 -14.99 19.32
CA ALA A 130 13.31 -16.04 18.71
C ALA A 130 11.84 -15.97 19.15
N ARG A 131 11.58 -15.64 20.41
CA ARG A 131 10.22 -15.36 20.90
C ARG A 131 9.59 -14.16 20.18
N LEU A 132 10.33 -13.07 20.04
CA LEU A 132 9.86 -11.89 19.32
C LEU A 132 9.53 -12.23 17.85
N ALA A 133 10.39 -13.02 17.19
CA ALA A 133 10.18 -13.47 15.82
C ALA A 133 8.89 -14.30 15.68
N GLU A 134 8.62 -15.20 16.61
CA GLU A 134 7.40 -16.02 16.63
C GLU A 134 6.14 -15.16 16.86
N VAL A 135 6.20 -14.22 17.81
CA VAL A 135 5.10 -13.29 18.06
C VAL A 135 4.83 -12.44 16.83
N ASP A 136 5.85 -11.91 16.16
CA ASP A 136 5.69 -11.14 14.92
C ASP A 136 5.06 -11.99 13.81
N ALA A 137 5.48 -13.24 13.64
CA ALA A 137 4.93 -14.17 12.65
C ALA A 137 3.43 -14.42 12.87
N VAL A 138 3.03 -14.72 14.11
CA VAL A 138 1.64 -14.96 14.44
C VAL A 138 0.80 -13.68 14.34
N MET A 139 1.36 -12.54 14.71
CA MET A 139 0.70 -11.24 14.54
C MET A 139 0.50 -10.89 13.06
N GLU A 140 1.49 -11.14 12.20
CA GLU A 140 1.37 -11.00 10.74
C GLU A 140 0.22 -11.86 10.21
N LEU A 141 0.21 -13.17 10.53
CA LEU A 141 -0.83 -14.10 10.10
C LEU A 141 -2.23 -13.68 10.60
N THR A 142 -2.29 -13.14 11.81
CA THR A 142 -3.52 -12.74 12.48
C THR A 142 -4.12 -11.48 11.88
N LEU A 143 -3.30 -10.46 11.62
CA LEU A 143 -3.75 -9.14 11.20
C LEU A 143 -3.84 -8.97 9.68
N SER A 144 -3.05 -9.72 8.89
CA SER A 144 -3.00 -9.58 7.43
C SER A 144 -4.35 -9.65 6.72
N PRO A 145 -5.30 -10.56 7.07
CA PRO A 145 -6.60 -10.60 6.39
C PRO A 145 -7.39 -9.29 6.57
N ARG A 146 -7.39 -8.75 7.79
CA ARG A 146 -8.08 -7.51 8.11
C ARG A 146 -7.41 -6.32 7.44
N GLU A 147 -6.08 -6.25 7.49
CA GLU A 147 -5.31 -5.22 6.77
C GLU A 147 -5.66 -5.22 5.29
N GLN A 148 -5.65 -6.39 4.64
CA GLN A 148 -6.01 -6.53 3.23
C GLN A 148 -7.45 -6.08 2.96
N THR A 149 -8.41 -6.47 3.80
CA THR A 149 -9.80 -6.02 3.68
C THR A 149 -9.89 -4.51 3.75
N LEU A 150 -9.24 -3.86 4.73
CA LEU A 150 -9.28 -2.41 4.89
C LEU A 150 -8.63 -1.70 3.70
N LEU A 151 -7.43 -2.13 3.30
CA LEU A 151 -6.68 -1.49 2.21
C LEU A 151 -7.32 -1.70 0.84
N ASN A 152 -8.12 -2.76 0.65
CA ASN A 152 -8.91 -2.96 -0.57
C ASN A 152 -10.06 -1.93 -0.75
N HIS A 153 -10.40 -1.15 0.29
CA HIS A 153 -11.38 -0.05 0.15
C HIS A 153 -10.75 1.19 -0.50
N VAL A 154 -9.43 1.36 -0.41
CA VAL A 154 -8.74 2.56 -0.87
C VAL A 154 -8.92 2.83 -2.37
N PRO A 155 -8.80 1.84 -3.28
CA PRO A 155 -9.09 2.06 -4.70
C PRO A 155 -10.53 2.56 -4.96
N ASN A 156 -11.51 2.15 -4.16
CA ASN A 156 -12.89 2.61 -4.34
C ASN A 156 -13.04 4.08 -3.92
N LEU A 157 -12.38 4.48 -2.82
CA LEU A 157 -12.35 5.88 -2.38
C LEU A 157 -11.62 6.77 -3.39
N LEU A 158 -10.53 6.28 -3.96
CA LEU A 158 -9.80 6.97 -5.04
C LEU A 158 -10.66 7.09 -6.31
N GLY A 159 -11.45 6.08 -6.66
CA GLY A 159 -12.41 6.18 -7.75
C GLY A 159 -13.46 7.28 -7.52
N ALA A 160 -14.08 7.31 -6.34
CA ALA A 160 -15.01 8.38 -5.99
C ALA A 160 -14.34 9.77 -5.99
N HIS A 161 -13.06 9.85 -5.59
CA HIS A 161 -12.28 11.08 -5.64
C HIS A 161 -11.97 11.53 -7.07
N PHE A 162 -11.59 10.61 -7.94
CA PHE A 162 -11.36 10.85 -9.36
C PHE A 162 -12.60 11.45 -10.03
N GLU A 163 -13.77 10.84 -9.82
CA GLU A 163 -15.04 11.33 -10.37
C GLU A 163 -15.36 12.76 -9.87
N ARG A 164 -15.21 13.01 -8.55
CA ARG A 164 -15.42 14.35 -7.98
C ARG A 164 -14.50 15.41 -8.60
N LEU A 165 -13.22 15.09 -8.78
CA LEU A 165 -12.27 16.03 -9.39
C LEU A 165 -12.61 16.30 -10.86
N ARG A 166 -13.01 15.26 -11.60
CA ARG A 166 -13.44 15.39 -13.00
C ARG A 166 -14.68 16.29 -13.11
N ASP A 167 -15.71 16.02 -12.32
CA ASP A 167 -16.97 16.76 -12.35
C ASP A 167 -16.77 18.23 -11.94
N ALA A 168 -15.91 18.48 -10.95
CA ALA A 168 -15.53 19.85 -10.55
C ALA A 168 -14.78 20.59 -11.66
N ALA A 169 -13.91 19.92 -12.42
CA ALA A 169 -13.21 20.51 -13.56
C ALA A 169 -14.18 20.84 -14.72
N GLN A 170 -15.18 19.99 -14.95
CA GLN A 170 -16.22 20.21 -15.96
C GLN A 170 -17.12 21.40 -15.59
N ALA A 171 -17.53 21.51 -14.32
CA ALA A 171 -18.35 22.61 -13.84
C ALA A 171 -17.66 23.99 -13.92
N GLN A 172 -16.32 24.04 -13.82
CA GLN A 172 -15.54 25.27 -13.92
C GLN A 172 -15.32 25.75 -15.37
N ASN A 173 -15.53 24.88 -16.35
CA ASN A 173 -15.44 25.19 -17.77
C ASN A 173 -16.75 24.77 -18.49
N PRO A 174 -17.88 25.43 -18.19
CA PRO A 174 -19.10 25.19 -18.94
C PRO A 174 -18.86 25.50 -20.42
N ALA A 175 -19.32 24.61 -21.31
CA ALA A 175 -19.33 24.89 -22.74
C ALA A 175 -20.18 26.15 -22.98
N PRO A 176 -19.71 27.15 -23.73
CA PRO A 176 -20.57 28.26 -24.12
C PRO A 176 -21.67 27.73 -25.04
N ASP A 177 -22.89 28.24 -24.88
CA ASP A 177 -23.97 28.00 -25.81
C ASP A 177 -23.53 28.46 -27.21
N GLY A 178 -23.20 27.52 -28.11
CA GLY A 178 -23.14 27.78 -29.55
C GLY A 178 -21.80 27.68 -30.29
N GLU A 179 -20.65 27.41 -29.66
CA GLU A 179 -19.39 27.19 -30.42
C GLU A 179 -18.66 25.89 -30.02
N ALA A 180 -18.71 24.92 -30.92
CA ALA A 180 -18.03 23.62 -30.86
C ALA A 180 -16.52 23.74 -31.16
N ALA A 181 -15.81 24.63 -30.46
CA ALA A 181 -14.35 24.57 -30.44
C ALA A 181 -13.91 23.55 -29.37
N PRO A 182 -13.11 22.52 -29.71
CA PRO A 182 -12.61 21.59 -28.72
C PRO A 182 -11.64 22.33 -27.79
N ARG A 183 -12.13 22.79 -26.64
CA ARG A 183 -11.26 23.28 -25.57
C ARG A 183 -10.40 22.10 -25.13
N ALA A 184 -9.08 22.27 -25.18
CA ALA A 184 -8.16 21.36 -24.53
C ALA A 184 -8.64 21.21 -23.08
N LEU A 185 -9.04 20.00 -22.71
CA LEU A 185 -9.39 19.65 -21.33
C LEU A 185 -8.28 20.20 -20.43
N SER A 186 -8.64 21.07 -19.50
CA SER A 186 -7.70 21.54 -18.49
C SER A 186 -7.33 20.35 -17.60
N ASP A 187 -6.31 19.60 -18.01
CA ASP A 187 -5.79 18.38 -17.35
C ASP A 187 -5.21 18.63 -15.96
N GLY A 188 -5.25 19.86 -15.43
CA GLY A 188 -4.74 20.22 -14.11
C GLY A 188 -5.37 19.42 -12.98
N TRP A 189 -6.65 19.00 -13.12
CA TRP A 189 -7.31 18.15 -12.11
C TRP A 189 -6.71 16.74 -12.06
N LEU A 190 -6.18 16.21 -13.17
CA LEU A 190 -5.48 14.93 -13.19
C LEU A 190 -4.14 15.02 -12.48
N ASP A 191 -3.46 16.16 -12.53
CA ASP A 191 -2.22 16.35 -11.79
C ASP A 191 -2.48 16.42 -10.28
N VAL A 192 -3.62 16.96 -9.85
CA VAL A 192 -4.09 16.88 -8.45
C VAL A 192 -4.35 15.43 -8.09
N PHE A 193 -5.18 14.73 -8.86
CA PHE A 193 -5.48 13.31 -8.64
C PHE A 193 -4.21 12.45 -8.54
N ARG A 194 -3.25 12.66 -9.44
CA ARG A 194 -1.95 11.98 -9.45
C ARG A 194 -1.21 12.19 -8.14
N LYS A 195 -1.09 13.44 -7.67
CA LYS A 195 -0.40 13.75 -6.40
C LYS A 195 -1.10 13.11 -5.20
N ASP A 196 -2.43 13.12 -5.18
CA ASP A 196 -3.22 12.53 -4.10
C ASP A 196 -3.01 11.00 -4.07
N MET A 197 -3.09 10.35 -5.23
CA MET A 197 -2.85 8.91 -5.35
C MET A 197 -1.41 8.52 -4.96
N GLN A 198 -0.41 9.30 -5.35
CA GLN A 198 0.98 9.11 -4.91
C GLN A 198 1.09 9.22 -3.38
N SER A 199 0.47 10.25 -2.80
CA SER A 199 0.51 10.48 -1.35
C SER A 199 -0.13 9.31 -0.59
N VAL A 200 -1.25 8.79 -1.09
CA VAL A 200 -1.92 7.62 -0.50
C VAL A 200 -1.08 6.35 -0.61
N LEU A 201 -0.44 6.10 -1.77
CA LEU A 201 0.47 4.96 -1.95
C LEU A 201 1.68 5.02 -1.01
N LEU A 202 2.29 6.20 -0.86
CA LEU A 202 3.41 6.39 0.06
C LEU A 202 2.98 6.21 1.52
N ALA A 203 1.82 6.72 1.91
CA ALA A 203 1.27 6.50 3.24
C ALA A 203 0.98 5.01 3.52
N GLU A 204 0.44 4.28 2.54
CA GLU A 204 0.25 2.83 2.65
C GLU A 204 1.60 2.11 2.82
N LEU A 205 2.61 2.48 2.03
CA LEU A 205 3.95 1.93 2.14
C LEU A 205 4.54 2.17 3.54
N ASP A 206 4.40 3.37 4.07
CA ASP A 206 4.89 3.74 5.41
C ASP A 206 4.24 2.84 6.47
N VAL A 207 2.91 2.68 6.44
CA VAL A 207 2.18 1.78 7.35
C VAL A 207 2.74 0.36 7.30
N ARG A 208 2.94 -0.19 6.10
CA ARG A 208 3.46 -1.56 5.90
C ARG A 208 4.92 -1.73 6.36
N PHE A 209 5.69 -0.64 6.46
CA PHE A 209 7.08 -0.69 6.92
C PHE A 209 7.27 -0.60 8.44
N HIS A 210 6.24 -0.21 9.21
CA HIS A 210 6.37 -0.12 10.68
C HIS A 210 6.83 -1.43 11.35
N PRO A 211 6.31 -2.62 10.99
CA PRO A 211 6.79 -3.87 11.58
C PRO A 211 8.26 -4.14 11.25
N ILE A 212 8.70 -3.83 10.03
CA ILE A 212 10.08 -3.98 9.57
C ILE A 212 11.01 -3.08 10.40
N GLU A 213 10.61 -1.83 10.61
CA GLU A 213 11.34 -0.88 11.46
C GLU A 213 11.45 -1.37 12.90
N GLY A 214 10.40 -1.97 13.44
CA GLY A 214 10.39 -2.59 14.78
C GLY A 214 11.38 -3.75 14.91
N LEU A 215 11.38 -4.68 13.95
CA LEU A 215 12.33 -5.82 13.95
C LEU A 215 13.78 -5.35 13.78
N LEU A 216 14.02 -4.36 12.90
CA LEU A 216 15.33 -3.74 12.74
C LEU A 216 15.80 -3.06 14.04
N ALA A 217 14.89 -2.36 14.74
CA ALA A 217 15.22 -1.73 16.02
C ALA A 217 15.64 -2.78 17.07
N ALA A 218 14.92 -3.90 17.16
CA ALA A 218 15.25 -4.99 18.07
C ALA A 218 16.65 -5.60 17.78
N LEU A 219 17.01 -5.74 16.51
CA LEU A 219 18.34 -6.20 16.09
C LEU A 219 19.47 -5.19 16.40
N ARG A 220 19.14 -3.90 16.53
CA ARG A 220 20.12 -2.83 16.85
C ARG A 220 20.34 -2.63 18.35
N THR A 221 19.37 -2.93 19.21
CA THR A 221 19.46 -2.78 20.68
C THR A 221 20.36 -3.83 21.34
N ARG A 222 21.40 -4.27 20.62
CA ARG A 222 22.46 -5.13 21.11
C ARG A 222 23.47 -4.35 21.93
#